data_AF-A4UNH2-F1
#
_entry.id   AF-A4UNH2-F1
#
_cell.length_a   1.000
_cell.length_b   1.000
_cell.length_c   1.000
_cell.angle_alpha   90.00
_cell.angle_beta   90.00
_cell.angle_gamma   90.00
#
_symmetry.space_group_name_H-M   'P 1'
#
loop_
_entity.id
_entity.type
_entity.pdbx_description
1 polymer ?
#
loop_
_entity_poly.entity_id
_entity_poly.type
_entity_poly.pdbx_seq_one_letter_code
_entity_poly.pdbx_strand_id
1 'polypeptide(L)'
;GLSEADAHGRNVETASRTVPLDVVPRALVNFETRGFIKLVAEAGSGRLLGVQVVAPHAGEIIQTAALAIRAGMTVHDLADQL
;
A
#
# COMPACT_ATOMS: atom_id res chain seq x y z
N GLY A 1 -7.19 -0.41 -6.48
CA GLY A 1 -6.04 -0.65 -7.37
C GLY A 1 -5.97 -2.13 -7.71
N LEU A 2 -4.82 -2.60 -8.18
CA LEU A 2 -4.60 -4.01 -8.53
C LEU A 2 -4.04 -4.81 -7.36
N SER A 3 -4.45 -6.06 -7.22
CA SER A 3 -3.65 -7.05 -6.48
C SER A 3 -2.45 -7.48 -7.32
N GLU A 4 -1.49 -8.15 -6.67
CA GLU A 4 -0.36 -8.79 -7.36
C GLU A 4 -0.83 -9.82 -8.40
N ALA A 5 -1.85 -10.62 -8.07
CA ALA A 5 -2.43 -11.58 -9.01
C ALA A 5 -3.08 -10.88 -10.21
N ASP A 6 -3.82 -9.79 -9.99
CA ASP A 6 -4.45 -9.01 -11.07
C ASP A 6 -3.40 -8.35 -11.98
N ALA A 7 -2.28 -7.90 -11.39
CA ALA A 7 -1.19 -7.27 -12.12
C ALA A 7 -0.41 -8.30 -12.98
N HIS A 8 -0.08 -9.46 -12.41
CA HIS A 8 0.53 -10.55 -13.17
C HIS A 8 -0.41 -11.07 -14.27
N GLY A 9 -1.72 -11.12 -14.02
CA GLY A 9 -2.73 -11.44 -15.05
C GLY A 9 -2.77 -10.44 -16.21
N ARG A 10 -2.15 -9.26 -16.06
CA ARG A 10 -1.98 -8.23 -17.09
C ARG A 10 -0.55 -8.18 -17.65
N ASN A 11 0.28 -9.19 -17.36
CA ASN A 11 1.71 -9.24 -17.70
C ASN A 11 2.51 -8.05 -17.16
N VAL A 12 2.14 -7.54 -15.99
CA VAL A 12 2.88 -6.49 -15.28
C VAL A 12 3.67 -7.13 -14.15
N GLU A 13 4.99 -7.13 -14.25
CA GLU A 13 5.88 -7.55 -13.16
C GLU A 13 5.75 -6.62 -11.97
N THR A 14 5.64 -7.19 -10.76
CA THR A 14 5.38 -6.41 -9.55
C THR A 14 6.41 -6.61 -8.45
N ALA A 15 6.61 -5.57 -7.66
CA ALA A 15 7.20 -5.64 -6.35
C ALA A 15 6.08 -5.40 -5.33
N SER A 16 5.83 -6.37 -4.45
CA SER A 16 4.82 -6.27 -3.40
C SER A 16 5.45 -6.40 -2.02
N ARG A 17 4.92 -5.63 -1.05
CA ARG A 17 5.34 -5.66 0.35
C ARG A 17 4.14 -5.55 1.26
N THR A 18 4.13 -6.37 2.31
CA THR A 18 3.12 -6.33 3.37
C THR A 18 3.78 -5.89 4.66
N VAL A 19 3.20 -4.90 5.31
CA VAL A 19 3.60 -4.39 6.62
C VAL A 19 2.50 -4.78 7.62
N PRO A 20 2.77 -5.65 8.60
CA PRO A 20 1.82 -5.91 9.67
C PRO A 20 1.70 -4.69 10.60
N LEU A 21 0.54 -4.48 11.23
CA LEU A 21 0.33 -3.30 12.08
C LEU A 21 1.06 -3.39 13.43
N ASP A 22 1.53 -4.57 13.83
CA ASP A 22 2.30 -4.77 15.05
C ASP A 22 3.72 -4.14 15.00
N VAL A 23 4.17 -3.69 13.82
CA VAL A 23 5.41 -2.91 13.67
C VAL A 23 5.15 -1.43 13.39
N VAL A 24 3.89 -0.98 13.36
CA VAL A 24 3.52 0.41 13.11
C VAL A 24 3.42 1.16 14.44
N PRO A 25 4.25 2.19 14.70
CA PRO A 25 4.32 2.87 16.00
C PRO A 25 2.96 3.40 16.49
N ARG A 26 2.18 4.01 15.60
CA ARG A 26 0.85 4.54 15.96
C ARG A 26 -0.12 3.42 16.35
N ALA A 27 -0.10 2.30 15.65
CA ALA A 27 -0.94 1.14 15.98
C ALA A 27 -0.54 0.52 17.32
N LEU A 28 0.77 0.48 17.63
CA LEU A 28 1.27 0.04 18.94
C LEU A 28 0.78 0.95 20.07
N VAL A 29 0.91 2.27 19.92
CA VAL A 29 0.47 3.26 20.92
C VAL A 29 -1.05 3.21 21.14
N ASN A 30 -1.81 2.95 20.08
CA ASN A 30 -3.28 2.87 20.15
C ASN A 30 -3.81 1.48 20.56
N PHE A 31 -2.94 0.48 20.75
CA PHE A 31 -3.33 -0.93 20.95
C PHE A 31 -4.18 -1.51 19.81
N GLU A 32 -3.95 -1.02 18.59
CA GLU A 32 -4.69 -1.32 17.35
C GLU A 32 -3.84 -2.12 16.35
N THR A 33 -3.15 -3.15 16.83
CA THR A 33 -2.09 -3.86 16.07
C THR A 33 -2.59 -4.97 15.16
N ARG A 34 -3.91 -5.25 15.14
CA ARG A 34 -4.47 -6.31 14.30
C ARG A 34 -4.65 -5.84 12.86
N GLY A 35 -3.96 -6.52 11.95
CA GLY A 35 -4.13 -6.33 10.52
C GLY A 35 -2.82 -6.02 9.78
N PHE A 36 -2.94 -5.47 8.57
CA PHE A 36 -1.80 -5.19 7.70
C PHE A 36 -2.12 -4.12 6.65
N ILE A 37 -1.05 -3.59 6.06
CA ILE A 37 -1.07 -2.79 4.83
C ILE A 37 -0.20 -3.51 3.80
N LYS A 38 -0.75 -3.85 2.63
CA LYS A 38 0.00 -4.39 1.49
C LYS A 38 0.03 -3.36 0.37
N LEU A 39 1.22 -3.07 -0.13
CA LEU A 39 1.47 -2.25 -1.31
C LEU A 39 1.85 -3.15 -2.49
N VAL A 40 1.35 -2.80 -3.67
CA VAL A 40 1.69 -3.43 -4.95
C VAL A 40 2.18 -2.34 -5.89
N ALA A 41 3.42 -2.48 -6.34
CA ALA A 41 4.06 -1.54 -7.27
C ALA A 41 4.58 -2.27 -8.50
N GLU A 42 4.70 -1.56 -9.61
CA GLU A 42 5.35 -2.07 -10.81
C GLU A 42 6.85 -2.20 -10.56
N ALA A 43 7.45 -3.36 -10.88
CA ALA A 43 8.84 -3.66 -10.52
C ALA A 43 9.86 -2.72 -11.20
N GLY A 44 9.57 -2.27 -12.42
CA GLY A 44 10.46 -1.41 -13.20
C GLY A 44 10.41 0.06 -12.78
N SER A 45 9.22 0.65 -12.74
CA SER A 45 9.03 2.09 -12.47
C SER A 45 8.83 2.43 -11.00
N GLY A 46 8.52 1.44 -10.15
CA GLY A 46 8.10 1.67 -8.78
C GLY A 46 6.71 2.32 -8.65
N ARG A 47 5.97 2.50 -9.76
CA ARG A 47 4.64 3.11 -9.77
C ARG A 47 3.67 2.29 -8.94
N LEU A 48 2.92 2.95 -8.07
CA LEU A 48 1.95 2.31 -7.20
C LEU A 48 0.74 1.83 -8.02
N LEU A 49 0.49 0.52 -8.02
CA LEU A 49 -0.60 -0.12 -8.75
C LEU A 49 -1.80 -0.40 -7.84
N GLY A 50 -1.55 -0.69 -6.58
CA GLY A 50 -2.58 -1.08 -5.63
C GLY A 50 -2.13 -1.03 -4.18
N VAL A 51 -3.13 -0.91 -3.31
CA VAL A 51 -2.99 -0.96 -1.85
C VAL A 51 -4.14 -1.77 -1.30
N GLN A 52 -3.85 -2.63 -0.34
CA GLN A 52 -4.82 -3.43 0.40
C GLN A 52 -4.61 -3.14 1.88
N VAL A 53 -5.69 -2.82 2.60
CA VAL A 53 -5.63 -2.43 4.01
C VAL A 53 -6.64 -3.24 4.78
N VAL A 54 -6.17 -3.90 5.84
CA VAL A 54 -7.01 -4.48 6.88
C VAL A 54 -6.51 -3.86 8.18
N ALA A 55 -7.26 -2.90 8.72
CA ALA A 55 -6.83 -2.12 9.86
C ALA A 55 -8.05 -1.42 10.51
N PRO A 56 -7.98 -1.07 11.80
CA PRO A 56 -8.73 0.08 12.31
C PRO A 56 -8.45 1.30 11.41
N HIS A 57 -9.48 2.10 11.12
CA HIS A 57 -9.36 3.27 10.23
C HIS A 57 -8.93 2.98 8.78
N ALA A 58 -9.10 1.75 8.28
CA ALA A 58 -8.77 1.41 6.89
C ALA A 58 -9.42 2.34 5.85
N GLY A 59 -10.61 2.88 6.14
CA GLY A 59 -11.31 3.83 5.28
C GLY A 59 -10.57 5.16 5.08
N GLU A 60 -9.84 5.64 6.08
CA GLU A 60 -9.03 6.86 5.98
C GLU A 60 -7.73 6.58 5.21
N ILE A 61 -7.06 5.47 5.52
CA ILE A 61 -5.80 5.07 4.87
C ILE A 61 -6.03 4.84 3.37
N ILE A 62 -7.13 4.18 2.99
CA ILE A 62 -7.41 3.84 1.59
C ILE A 62 -7.73 5.07 0.74
N GLN A 63 -8.23 6.17 1.34
CA GLN A 63 -8.47 7.42 0.60
C GLN A 63 -7.17 8.03 0.10
N THR A 64 -6.14 8.12 0.95
CA THR A 64 -4.81 8.60 0.56
C THR A 64 -4.18 7.68 -0.49
N ALA A 65 -4.29 6.36 -0.30
CA ALA A 65 -3.79 5.39 -1.26
C ALA A 65 -4.47 5.52 -2.64
N ALA A 66 -5.79 5.74 -2.66
CA ALA A 66 -6.53 5.95 -3.90
C ALA A 66 -6.08 7.20 -4.65
N LEU A 67 -5.81 8.30 -3.92
CA LEU A 67 -5.27 9.52 -4.50
C LEU A 67 -3.87 9.30 -5.08
N ALA A 68 -2.97 8.63 -4.34
CA ALA A 68 -1.61 8.33 -4.78
C ALA A 68 -1.60 7.49 -6.07
N ILE A 69 -2.43 6.44 -6.14
CA ILE A 69 -2.57 5.61 -7.35
C ILE A 69 -3.10 6.45 -8.52
N ARG A 70 -4.13 7.29 -8.28
CA ARG A 70 -4.70 8.16 -9.32
C ARG A 70 -3.70 9.19 -9.83
N ALA A 71 -2.84 9.71 -8.96
CA ALA A 71 -1.76 10.63 -9.31
C ALA A 71 -0.57 9.95 -10.00
N GLY A 72 -0.56 8.61 -10.10
CA GLY A 72 0.54 7.86 -10.71
C GLY A 72 1.83 7.89 -9.88
N MET A 73 1.72 8.14 -8.57
CA MET A 73 2.87 8.22 -7.68
C MET A 73 3.63 6.89 -7.60
N THR A 74 4.94 6.99 -7.41
CA THR A 74 5.79 5.85 -7.07
C THR A 74 5.78 5.58 -5.58
N VAL A 75 6.26 4.40 -5.17
CA VAL A 75 6.50 4.08 -3.75
C VAL A 75 7.51 5.03 -3.10
N HIS A 76 8.44 5.59 -3.88
CA HIS A 76 9.41 6.57 -3.41
C HIS A 76 8.75 7.93 -3.17
N ASP A 77 7.93 8.40 -4.12
CA ASP A 77 7.18 9.66 -3.95
C ASP A 77 6.30 9.62 -2.71
N LEU A 78 5.67 8.46 -2.44
CA LEU A 78 4.85 8.26 -1.24
C LEU A 78 5.68 8.25 0.05
N ALA A 79 6.89 7.69 0.02
CA ALA A 79 7.79 7.67 1.17
C ALA A 79 8.37 9.06 1.49
N ASP A 80 8.56 9.90 0.47
CA ASP A 80 9.13 11.25 0.60
C ASP A 80 8.12 12.31 1.06
N GLN A 81 6.85 11.96 1.26
CA GLN A 81 5.83 12.89 1.80
C GLN A 81 5.94 13.14 3.32
N LEU A 82 7.09 12.83 3.93
CA LEU A 82 7.36 12.96 5.38
C LEU A 82 8.02 14.29 5.74
#